data_AF-A0A9W8CAB9-F1
#
_entry.id   AF-A0A9W8CAB9-F1
#
_cell.length_a   1.000
_cell.length_b   1.000
_cell.length_c   1.000
_cell.angle_alpha   90.00
_cell.angle_beta   90.00
_cell.angle_gamma   90.00
#
_symmetry.space_group_name_H-M   'P 1'
#
loop_
_entity.id
_entity.type
_entity.pdbx_description
1 polymer ?
#
loop_
_entity_poly.entity_id
_entity_poly.type
_entity_poly.pdbx_seq_one_letter_code
_entity_poly.pdbx_strand_id
1 'polypeptide(L)'
;YSTKSEGPRRGRSFDSMNIGLTLEEKQLNNEMNKSAFPKIEENKDNKTESTERSRAAVVFSLKNEVGGLVKALKLFQEKHVNLVHIESRKSKRRNSEFEIFVDCDSNREQLHEIIQLLRKHVNVLEMDAPDNRLPEESEMENLPWFPKKISDLDKCANRVLMYGSDLDADHPGFKDNVYRKRRKYFADLAMSYKHGDPIPRIEFTEEELKTWGVVFRELNKLYPTHACREYLKNLPLLTKYCDFREDNIPQLEDVSRFLKERTGFTIRPVAGYLSPRDFLAGLAFRVFHCTQYVRHSSGPLYTPEPDTCHELFGHVPLLAEPSFAQFSQEIGLASLGASDDSIQKLATCYFFTVEFGLCKQDGKLRAYGAGLLSSISELKHALSGNTRILPFDPNMTSKQECIITTFQDVYFVSDTFEEAKYKMREFAKTIKRPFSVRYNPYTQSVDILKDTTSINNVVEELRHELDIIGDALNRLNKQLGV
;
A
#
# COMPACT_ATOMS: atom_id res chain seq x y z
N TYR A 1 -16.32 41.97 24.09
CA TYR A 1 -16.88 40.65 24.41
C TYR A 1 -16.84 39.79 23.16
N SER A 2 -15.77 38.99 23.02
CA SER A 2 -15.56 38.06 21.91
C SER A 2 -15.72 36.65 22.47
N THR A 3 -16.77 35.96 22.07
CA THR A 3 -17.07 34.59 22.49
C THR A 3 -16.38 33.62 21.54
N LYS A 4 -15.20 33.15 21.96
CA LYS A 4 -14.60 31.91 21.44
C LYS A 4 -15.48 30.74 21.87
N SER A 5 -16.09 30.04 20.91
CA SER A 5 -16.70 28.74 21.13
C SER A 5 -15.59 27.68 21.16
N GLU A 6 -15.11 27.32 22.35
CA GLU A 6 -14.30 26.12 22.54
C GLU A 6 -15.22 24.89 22.41
N GLY A 7 -15.05 24.14 21.31
CA GLY A 7 -15.61 22.80 21.18
C GLY A 7 -14.89 21.81 22.11
N PRO A 8 -15.53 20.69 22.48
CA PRO A 8 -14.94 19.73 23.42
C PRO A 8 -13.73 19.05 22.78
N ARG A 9 -12.53 19.42 23.23
CA ARG A 9 -11.29 18.67 22.96
C ARG A 9 -11.41 17.27 23.57
N ARG A 10 -11.40 16.23 22.75
CA ARG A 10 -11.35 14.81 23.17
C ARG A 10 -10.39 14.04 22.25
N GLY A 11 -9.29 13.53 22.83
CA GLY A 11 -8.31 12.65 22.15
C GLY A 11 -8.85 11.21 22.00
N ARG A 12 -8.36 10.38 21.07
CA ARG A 12 -6.99 9.85 20.98
C ARG A 12 -6.46 9.73 19.52
N SER A 13 -5.14 9.90 19.37
CA SER A 13 -4.35 9.80 18.12
C SER A 13 -4.08 8.35 17.69
N PHE A 14 -3.82 8.15 16.40
CA PHE A 14 -3.37 6.89 15.77
C PHE A 14 -2.17 6.25 16.49
N ASP A 15 -1.30 7.04 17.11
CA ASP A 15 -0.10 6.57 17.83
C ASP A 15 -0.40 5.79 19.12
N SER A 16 -1.60 5.91 19.67
CA SER A 16 -1.95 5.35 20.98
C SER A 16 -2.63 3.97 20.95
N MET A 17 -2.63 3.30 19.79
CA MET A 17 -3.29 2.00 19.60
C MET A 17 -2.39 0.77 19.89
N ASN A 18 -1.17 0.98 20.43
CA ASN A 18 -0.32 -0.10 20.94
C ASN A 18 -0.68 -0.41 22.40
N ILE A 19 -1.71 -1.24 22.63
CA ILE A 19 -1.83 -1.98 23.90
C ILE A 19 -1.15 -3.34 23.69
N GLY A 20 -0.06 -3.52 24.43
CA GLY A 20 0.74 -4.74 24.42
C GLY A 20 -0.10 -5.98 24.74
N LEU A 21 0.11 -7.02 23.93
CA LEU A 21 -0.38 -8.36 24.17
C LEU A 21 0.40 -8.97 25.35
N THR A 22 -0.07 -8.74 26.57
CA THR A 22 0.23 -9.60 27.72
C THR A 22 -1.01 -9.67 28.62
N LEU A 23 -1.84 -10.69 28.42
CA LEU A 23 -2.82 -11.23 29.37
C LEU A 23 -3.00 -12.71 29.00
N GLU A 24 -2.30 -13.59 29.71
CA GLU A 24 -2.86 -14.42 30.79
C GLU A 24 -3.51 -15.72 30.29
N GLU A 25 -2.67 -16.66 29.86
CA GLU A 25 -3.00 -18.08 29.96
C GLU A 25 -2.64 -18.56 31.37
N LYS A 26 -3.66 -18.64 32.24
CA LYS A 26 -3.59 -19.41 33.48
C LYS A 26 -4.76 -20.38 33.56
N GLN A 27 -4.42 -21.68 33.52
CA GLN A 27 -5.01 -22.84 34.21
C GLN A 27 -4.30 -24.07 33.60
N LEU A 28 -3.81 -25.11 34.30
CA LEU A 28 -3.76 -25.49 35.70
C LEU A 28 -2.71 -26.64 35.79
N ASN A 29 -1.87 -26.60 36.82
CA ASN A 29 -1.16 -27.70 37.51
C ASN A 29 -0.37 -28.79 36.73
N ASN A 30 0.93 -28.95 37.02
CA ASN A 30 1.40 -29.85 38.09
C ASN A 30 2.93 -29.80 38.33
N GLU A 31 3.26 -29.58 39.61
CA GLU A 31 4.37 -30.11 40.44
C GLU A 31 5.78 -30.45 39.91
N MET A 32 6.74 -29.86 40.63
CA MET A 32 8.01 -30.45 41.10
C MET A 32 9.06 -30.92 40.08
N ASN A 33 10.13 -30.14 39.92
CA ASN A 33 11.40 -30.49 40.57
C ASN A 33 12.47 -29.39 40.52
N LYS A 34 13.18 -29.27 41.63
CA LYS A 34 14.40 -28.47 41.84
C LYS A 34 15.58 -29.09 41.10
N SER A 35 16.44 -28.25 40.52
CA SER A 35 17.90 -28.45 40.63
C SER A 35 18.61 -27.12 40.45
N ALA A 36 19.18 -26.63 41.55
CA ALA A 36 20.18 -25.56 41.59
C ALA A 36 21.53 -26.08 41.04
N PHE A 37 22.33 -25.20 40.42
CA PHE A 37 23.78 -24.97 40.64
C PHE A 37 24.35 -24.06 39.51
N PRO A 38 25.48 -23.37 39.72
CA PRO A 38 25.50 -21.91 39.81
C PRO A 38 26.13 -21.19 38.59
N LYS A 39 25.91 -19.87 38.53
CA LYS A 39 26.56 -18.92 37.63
C LYS A 39 28.07 -18.93 37.83
N ILE A 40 28.81 -19.22 36.76
CA ILE A 40 30.23 -18.90 36.62
C ILE A 40 30.31 -17.54 35.93
N GLU A 41 30.88 -16.56 36.63
CA GLU A 41 31.37 -15.32 36.04
C GLU A 41 32.68 -15.63 35.32
N GLU A 42 32.68 -15.51 33.99
CA GLU A 42 33.91 -15.45 33.21
C GLU A 42 33.99 -14.11 32.47
N ASN A 43 34.95 -13.31 32.95
CA ASN A 43 35.75 -12.30 32.30
C ASN A 43 35.35 -11.86 30.88
N LYS A 44 34.92 -10.59 30.81
CA LYS A 44 35.16 -9.72 29.66
C LYS A 44 36.67 -9.56 29.49
N ASP A 45 37.23 -10.16 28.44
CA ASP A 45 38.19 -9.54 27.51
C ASP A 45 38.68 -10.58 26.50
N ASN A 46 38.81 -10.16 25.24
CA ASN A 46 39.19 -10.89 24.03
C ASN A 46 38.07 -11.58 23.23
N LYS A 47 37.14 -10.79 22.67
CA LYS A 47 36.57 -11.11 21.35
C LYS A 47 37.39 -10.38 20.29
N THR A 48 38.30 -11.12 19.67
CA THR A 48 38.83 -10.82 18.34
C THR A 48 37.67 -10.48 17.41
N GLU A 49 37.80 -9.38 16.66
CA GLU A 49 36.89 -8.99 15.57
C GLU A 49 36.76 -10.17 14.60
N SER A 50 35.67 -10.93 14.72
CA SER A 50 35.24 -11.81 13.64
C SER A 50 34.70 -10.91 12.54
N THR A 51 35.53 -10.59 11.55
CA THR A 51 35.06 -10.01 10.28
C THR A 51 33.96 -10.91 9.71
N GLU A 52 32.69 -10.50 9.87
CA GLU A 52 31.55 -11.19 9.27
C GLU A 52 31.79 -11.26 7.75
N ARG A 53 31.92 -12.49 7.23
CA ARG A 53 31.95 -12.74 5.79
C ARG A 53 30.52 -12.75 5.29
N SER A 54 30.17 -11.84 4.39
CA SER A 54 28.84 -11.74 3.79
C SER A 54 28.89 -12.17 2.32
N ARG A 55 27.79 -12.77 1.82
CA ARG A 55 27.63 -13.00 0.38
C ARG A 55 27.45 -11.67 -0.35
N ALA A 56 28.17 -11.50 -1.45
CA ALA A 56 28.10 -10.33 -2.32
C ALA A 56 27.99 -10.77 -3.78
N ALA A 57 27.21 -10.03 -4.57
CA ALA A 57 27.09 -10.24 -6.01
C ALA A 57 27.83 -9.12 -6.76
N VAL A 58 28.65 -9.49 -7.74
CA VAL A 58 29.41 -8.57 -8.58
C VAL A 58 29.10 -8.85 -10.04
N VAL A 59 28.61 -7.84 -10.77
CA VAL A 59 28.32 -7.92 -12.19
C VAL A 59 29.24 -7.02 -12.99
N PHE A 60 29.98 -7.60 -13.93
CA PHE A 60 30.90 -6.85 -14.79
C PHE A 60 30.93 -7.38 -16.22
N SER A 61 31.26 -6.50 -17.16
CA SER A 61 31.40 -6.86 -18.58
C SER A 61 32.86 -6.95 -19.01
N LEU A 62 33.17 -8.00 -19.76
CA LEU A 62 34.49 -8.31 -20.32
C LEU A 62 34.43 -8.31 -21.84
N LYS A 63 35.47 -7.79 -22.49
CA LYS A 63 35.67 -8.05 -23.93
C LYS A 63 35.97 -9.52 -24.17
N ASN A 64 35.51 -10.03 -25.30
CA ASN A 64 35.79 -11.40 -25.75
C ASN A 64 37.26 -11.54 -26.20
N GLU A 65 38.16 -11.63 -25.23
CA GLU A 65 39.60 -11.77 -25.43
C GLU A 65 40.11 -13.02 -24.70
N VAL A 66 41.08 -13.71 -25.31
CA VAL A 66 41.67 -14.91 -24.73
C VAL A 66 42.29 -14.59 -23.37
N GLY A 67 41.80 -15.28 -22.33
CA GLY A 67 42.26 -15.10 -20.95
C GLY A 67 41.67 -13.89 -20.21
N GLY A 68 40.73 -13.14 -20.79
CA GLY A 68 40.08 -12.00 -20.12
C GLY A 68 39.36 -12.39 -18.82
N LEU A 69 38.57 -13.47 -18.86
CA LEU A 69 37.90 -14.01 -17.68
C LEU A 69 38.90 -14.51 -16.62
N VAL A 70 39.96 -15.19 -17.05
CA VAL A 70 41.00 -15.69 -16.15
C VAL A 70 41.70 -14.54 -15.42
N LYS A 71 42.00 -13.43 -16.11
CA LYS A 71 42.57 -12.22 -15.48
C LYS A 71 41.63 -11.62 -14.44
N ALA A 72 40.32 -11.57 -14.73
CA ALA A 72 39.34 -11.07 -13.77
C ALA A 72 39.23 -11.97 -12.53
N LEU A 73 39.15 -13.29 -12.71
CA LEU A 73 39.05 -14.24 -11.59
C LEU A 73 40.32 -14.32 -10.74
N LYS A 74 41.50 -14.08 -11.33
CA LYS A 74 42.77 -13.98 -10.57
C LYS A 74 42.72 -12.88 -9.51
N LEU A 75 42.02 -11.76 -9.76
CA LEU A 75 41.89 -10.69 -8.78
C LEU A 75 41.15 -11.15 -7.51
N PHE A 76 40.13 -12.00 -7.67
CA PHE A 76 39.42 -12.61 -6.54
C PHE A 76 40.31 -13.58 -5.78
N GLN A 77 41.12 -14.37 -6.50
CA GLN A 77 42.10 -15.28 -5.91
C GLN A 77 43.19 -14.53 -5.11
N GLU A 78 43.78 -13.48 -5.67
CA GLU A 78 44.83 -12.65 -5.04
C GLU A 78 44.33 -11.95 -3.77
N LYS A 79 43.02 -11.63 -3.72
CA LYS A 79 42.38 -10.99 -2.58
C LYS A 79 41.71 -11.96 -1.62
N HIS A 80 41.93 -13.27 -1.79
CA HIS A 80 41.38 -14.32 -0.95
C HIS A 80 39.84 -14.23 -0.80
N VAL A 81 39.15 -13.89 -1.89
CA VAL A 81 37.69 -13.85 -1.95
C VAL A 81 37.19 -15.13 -2.59
N ASN A 82 36.35 -15.85 -1.85
CA ASN A 82 35.83 -17.14 -2.28
C ASN A 82 34.70 -16.92 -3.27
N LEU A 83 34.78 -17.59 -4.42
CA LEU A 83 33.75 -17.56 -5.44
C LEU A 83 32.76 -18.69 -5.16
N VAL A 84 31.49 -18.34 -4.98
CA VAL A 84 30.39 -19.27 -4.70
C VAL A 84 29.72 -19.69 -6.01
N HIS A 85 29.47 -18.72 -6.89
CA HIS A 85 28.86 -18.96 -8.19
C HIS A 85 29.45 -18.02 -9.24
N ILE A 86 29.63 -18.53 -10.46
CA ILE A 86 30.11 -17.73 -11.60
C ILE A 86 29.29 -18.13 -12.82
N GLU A 87 28.64 -17.14 -13.44
CA GLU A 87 27.91 -17.31 -14.68
C GLU A 87 28.46 -16.32 -15.74
N SER A 88 28.59 -16.79 -16.98
CA SER A 88 29.00 -15.96 -18.12
C SER A 88 27.91 -15.98 -19.18
N ARG A 89 27.43 -14.80 -19.58
CA ARG A 89 26.43 -14.63 -20.64
C ARG A 89 26.96 -13.70 -21.71
N LYS A 90 26.62 -13.95 -22.97
CA LYS A 90 26.93 -13.02 -24.07
C LYS A 90 26.16 -11.71 -23.86
N SER A 91 26.83 -10.57 -23.89
CA SER A 91 26.17 -9.29 -23.65
C SER A 91 25.15 -8.99 -24.76
N LYS A 92 23.94 -8.57 -24.37
CA LYS A 92 22.91 -8.08 -25.30
C LYS A 92 23.16 -6.62 -25.72
N ARG A 93 24.07 -5.89 -25.05
CA ARG A 93 24.40 -4.48 -25.34
C ARG A 93 25.52 -4.33 -26.36
N ARG A 94 26.53 -5.21 -26.31
CA ARG A 94 27.69 -5.19 -27.21
C ARG A 94 28.06 -6.61 -27.64
N ASN A 95 28.01 -6.87 -28.95
CA ASN A 95 28.25 -8.20 -29.52
C ASN A 95 29.65 -8.78 -29.24
N SER A 96 30.61 -7.94 -28.86
CA SER A 96 32.00 -8.32 -28.55
C SER A 96 32.29 -8.47 -27.06
N GLU A 97 31.27 -8.43 -26.19
CA GLU A 97 31.43 -8.48 -24.73
C GLU A 97 30.60 -9.61 -24.10
N PHE A 98 31.06 -10.09 -22.95
CA PHE A 98 30.38 -11.03 -22.07
C PHE A 98 30.09 -10.35 -20.73
N GLU A 99 28.90 -10.58 -20.20
CA GLU A 99 28.51 -10.20 -18.85
C GLU A 99 28.80 -11.37 -17.92
N ILE A 100 29.59 -11.11 -16.88
CA ILE A 100 29.99 -12.07 -15.87
C ILE A 100 29.26 -11.72 -14.57
N PHE A 101 28.57 -12.71 -14.03
CA PHE A 101 27.88 -12.65 -12.75
C PHE A 101 28.69 -13.48 -11.76
N VAL A 102 29.09 -12.87 -10.65
CA VAL A 102 29.91 -13.52 -9.63
C VAL A 102 29.25 -13.36 -8.27
N ASP A 103 28.87 -14.47 -7.65
CA ASP A 103 28.52 -14.51 -6.24
C ASP A 103 29.77 -14.91 -5.45
N CYS A 104 30.12 -14.15 -4.43
CA CYS A 104 31.31 -14.39 -3.62
C CYS A 104 31.08 -14.15 -2.12
N ASP A 105 31.83 -14.84 -1.28
CA ASP A 105 31.89 -14.57 0.16
C ASP A 105 33.03 -13.59 0.42
N SER A 106 32.70 -12.38 0.86
CA SER A 106 33.67 -11.32 1.07
C SER A 106 33.26 -10.39 2.21
N ASN A 107 34.23 -9.71 2.82
CA ASN A 107 33.96 -8.59 3.71
C ASN A 107 33.97 -7.26 2.93
N ARG A 108 33.45 -6.19 3.54
CA ARG A 108 33.26 -4.90 2.86
C ARG A 108 34.56 -4.29 2.31
N GLU A 109 35.68 -4.49 2.99
CA GLU A 109 36.98 -3.96 2.60
C GLU A 109 37.56 -4.71 1.40
N GLN A 110 37.55 -6.05 1.44
CA GLN A 110 37.99 -6.90 0.35
C GLN A 110 37.16 -6.69 -0.92
N LEU A 111 35.84 -6.57 -0.79
CA LEU A 111 34.94 -6.29 -1.91
C LEU A 111 35.27 -4.93 -2.54
N HIS A 112 35.48 -3.89 -1.72
CA HIS A 112 35.83 -2.56 -2.21
C HIS A 112 37.15 -2.54 -2.98
N GLU A 113 38.17 -3.25 -2.49
CA GLU A 113 39.45 -3.38 -3.19
C GLU A 113 39.32 -4.12 -4.52
N ILE A 114 38.60 -5.24 -4.57
CA ILE A 114 38.36 -5.99 -5.81
C ILE A 114 37.63 -5.14 -6.84
N ILE A 115 36.63 -4.37 -6.42
CA ILE A 115 35.89 -3.46 -7.30
C ILE A 115 36.82 -2.41 -7.91
N GLN A 116 37.71 -1.79 -7.11
CA GLN A 116 38.67 -0.82 -7.62
C GLN A 116 39.63 -1.43 -8.64
N LEU A 117 40.07 -2.68 -8.43
CA LEU A 117 40.95 -3.39 -9.34
C LEU A 117 40.24 -3.83 -10.62
N LEU A 118 38.99 -4.28 -10.52
CA LEU A 118 38.16 -4.64 -11.66
C LEU A 118 37.87 -3.42 -12.54
N ARG A 119 37.50 -2.26 -11.97
CA ARG A 119 37.25 -1.02 -12.72
C ARG A 119 38.41 -0.58 -13.62
N LYS A 120 39.64 -0.98 -13.32
CA LYS A 120 40.82 -0.68 -14.16
C LYS A 120 40.86 -1.52 -15.45
N HIS A 121 40.13 -2.63 -15.50
CA HIS A 121 40.22 -3.64 -16.56
C HIS A 121 38.87 -3.98 -17.21
N VAL A 122 37.75 -3.65 -16.58
CA VAL A 122 36.40 -4.08 -16.98
C VAL A 122 35.38 -2.95 -16.80
N ASN A 123 34.30 -2.96 -17.59
CA ASN A 123 33.17 -2.07 -17.37
C ASN A 123 32.23 -2.72 -16.34
N VAL A 124 32.22 -2.23 -15.11
CA VAL A 124 31.34 -2.70 -14.03
C VAL A 124 29.93 -2.16 -14.25
N LEU A 125 28.92 -3.02 -14.27
CA LEU A 125 27.55 -2.66 -14.69
C LEU A 125 26.57 -2.48 -13.52
N GLU A 126 26.74 -3.20 -12.41
CA GLU A 126 25.83 -3.10 -11.26
C GLU A 126 26.53 -3.52 -9.95
N MET A 127 26.12 -2.92 -8.83
CA MET A 127 26.74 -3.09 -7.52
C MET A 127 25.66 -3.27 -6.45
N ASP A 128 25.74 -4.34 -5.66
CA ASP A 128 25.09 -4.38 -4.35
C ASP A 128 26.15 -4.25 -3.26
N ALA A 129 25.99 -3.21 -2.42
CA ALA A 129 26.79 -3.03 -1.21
C ALA A 129 26.39 -4.09 -0.16
N PRO A 130 27.28 -4.47 0.77
CA PRO A 130 26.99 -5.47 1.81
C PRO A 130 25.88 -5.08 2.81
N ASP A 131 25.28 -3.89 2.68
CA ASP A 131 24.07 -3.49 3.43
C ASP A 131 22.76 -3.99 2.80
N ASN A 132 22.79 -4.49 1.55
CA ASN A 132 21.70 -5.25 0.96
C ASN A 132 22.10 -6.73 0.96
N ARG A 133 22.12 -7.36 2.15
CA ARG A 133 22.20 -8.82 2.23
C ARG A 133 20.99 -9.39 1.47
N LEU A 134 21.23 -10.36 0.59
CA LEU A 134 20.18 -11.34 0.28
C LEU A 134 19.75 -11.92 1.63
N PRO A 135 18.48 -11.81 2.03
CA PRO A 135 18.07 -12.25 3.36
C PRO A 135 18.40 -13.73 3.52
N GLU A 136 19.06 -14.08 4.61
CA GLU A 136 19.16 -15.48 5.02
C GLU A 136 17.75 -16.06 5.18
N GLU A 137 17.54 -17.36 4.97
CA GLU A 137 16.22 -17.98 5.13
C GLU A 137 15.61 -17.71 6.51
N SER A 138 16.45 -17.51 7.54
CA SER A 138 16.10 -17.10 8.90
C SER A 138 15.58 -15.66 9.03
N GLU A 139 16.03 -14.72 8.20
CA GLU A 139 15.52 -13.33 8.17
C GLU A 139 14.14 -13.26 7.49
N MET A 140 13.89 -14.14 6.52
CA MET A 140 12.58 -14.27 5.87
C MET A 140 11.50 -14.83 6.83
N GLU A 141 11.88 -15.66 7.82
CA GLU A 141 10.97 -16.18 8.84
C GLU A 141 10.49 -15.09 9.82
N ASN A 142 11.30 -14.06 10.06
CA ASN A 142 10.97 -12.96 10.98
C ASN A 142 10.20 -11.81 10.32
N LEU A 143 9.90 -11.89 9.03
CA LEU A 143 9.19 -10.83 8.33
C LEU A 143 7.68 -10.83 8.63
N PRO A 144 7.06 -9.65 8.73
CA PRO A 144 5.62 -9.55 8.84
C PRO A 144 4.93 -10.27 7.68
N TRP A 145 4.02 -11.18 8.01
CA TRP A 145 3.23 -11.90 7.01
C TRP A 145 2.44 -10.92 6.14
N PHE A 146 2.31 -11.23 4.84
CA PHE A 146 1.45 -10.52 3.91
C PHE A 146 0.82 -11.50 2.91
N PRO A 147 -0.37 -11.19 2.37
CA PRO A 147 -1.04 -12.02 1.36
C PRO A 147 -0.20 -12.11 0.08
N LYS A 148 -0.07 -13.32 -0.49
CA LYS A 148 0.67 -13.54 -1.75
C LYS A 148 -0.28 -13.74 -2.93
N LYS A 149 -1.50 -14.21 -2.68
CA LYS A 149 -2.59 -14.30 -3.66
C LYS A 149 -3.77 -13.45 -3.20
N ILE A 150 -4.57 -12.97 -4.14
CA ILE A 150 -5.78 -12.20 -3.84
C ILE A 150 -6.74 -12.93 -2.88
N SER A 151 -6.83 -14.26 -2.98
CA SER A 151 -7.65 -15.09 -2.07
C SER A 151 -7.12 -15.13 -0.63
N ASP A 152 -5.83 -14.84 -0.41
CA ASP A 152 -5.26 -14.80 0.95
C ASP A 152 -5.83 -13.65 1.79
N LEU A 153 -6.49 -12.65 1.17
CA LEU A 153 -7.20 -11.59 1.87
C LEU A 153 -8.32 -12.14 2.77
N ASP A 154 -8.85 -13.34 2.51
CA ASP A 154 -9.79 -14.02 3.40
C ASP A 154 -9.23 -14.28 4.81
N LYS A 155 -7.89 -14.31 4.97
CA LYS A 155 -7.22 -14.58 6.25
C LYS A 155 -7.12 -13.34 7.13
N CYS A 156 -7.20 -12.14 6.56
CA CYS A 156 -7.05 -10.88 7.29
C CYS A 156 -8.30 -9.99 7.28
N ALA A 157 -9.24 -10.18 6.35
CA ALA A 157 -10.44 -9.33 6.24
C ALA A 157 -11.41 -9.40 7.43
N ASN A 158 -11.25 -10.38 8.33
CA ASN A 158 -12.08 -10.53 9.52
C ASN A 158 -11.43 -9.93 10.79
N ARG A 159 -10.22 -9.34 10.69
CA ARG A 159 -9.50 -8.71 11.80
C ARG A 159 -9.96 -7.26 12.02
N VAL A 160 -11.23 -7.12 12.41
CA VAL A 160 -11.86 -5.81 12.64
C VAL A 160 -11.46 -5.25 14.01
N LEU A 161 -10.97 -4.02 14.03
CA LEU A 161 -10.52 -3.31 15.23
C LEU A 161 -11.63 -2.48 15.88
N MET A 162 -12.48 -1.83 15.08
CA MET A 162 -13.52 -0.92 15.56
C MET A 162 -14.65 -0.77 14.53
N TYR A 163 -15.76 -0.14 14.94
CA TYR A 163 -16.92 0.14 14.09
C TYR A 163 -17.48 -1.11 13.40
N GLY A 164 -17.37 -2.26 14.08
CA GLY A 164 -17.95 -3.54 13.65
C GLY A 164 -19.40 -3.67 14.09
N SER A 165 -19.71 -4.76 14.81
CA SER A 165 -21.01 -4.95 15.48
C SER A 165 -21.14 -4.16 16.78
N ASP A 166 -20.02 -3.87 17.44
CA ASP A 166 -19.97 -3.13 18.69
C ASP A 166 -19.75 -1.64 18.39
N LEU A 167 -20.61 -0.82 19.00
CA LEU A 167 -20.61 0.64 18.84
C LEU A 167 -20.14 1.29 20.13
N ASP A 168 -19.39 2.38 19.98
CA ASP A 168 -18.98 3.21 21.12
C ASP A 168 -20.16 3.86 21.81
N ALA A 169 -20.02 4.18 23.10
CA ALA A 169 -21.11 4.69 23.93
C ALA A 169 -21.66 6.06 23.47
N ASP A 170 -20.85 6.84 22.76
CA ASP A 170 -21.17 8.14 22.19
C ASP A 170 -21.68 8.05 20.74
N HIS A 171 -21.68 6.85 20.13
CA HIS A 171 -22.26 6.64 18.81
C HIS A 171 -23.78 6.92 18.83
N PRO A 172 -24.35 7.64 17.85
CA PRO A 172 -25.78 8.01 17.85
C PRO A 172 -26.72 6.81 17.91
N GLY A 173 -26.32 5.68 17.31
CA GLY A 173 -27.03 4.41 17.34
C GLY A 173 -26.75 3.52 18.57
N PHE A 174 -25.97 3.95 19.57
CA PHE A 174 -25.61 3.10 20.72
C PHE A 174 -26.81 2.61 21.53
N LYS A 175 -27.82 3.47 21.69
CA LYS A 175 -29.07 3.15 22.41
C LYS A 175 -30.17 2.62 21.49
N ASP A 176 -29.94 2.58 20.18
CA ASP A 176 -30.90 2.07 19.21
C ASP A 176 -30.69 0.56 18.98
N ASN A 177 -31.59 -0.24 19.57
CA ASN A 177 -31.54 -1.69 19.44
C ASN A 177 -31.83 -2.18 18.01
N VAL A 178 -32.60 -1.44 17.21
CA VAL A 178 -32.88 -1.78 15.81
C VAL A 178 -31.64 -1.54 14.98
N TYR A 179 -31.00 -0.37 15.12
CA TYR A 179 -29.76 -0.06 14.43
C TYR A 179 -28.62 -1.02 14.81
N ARG A 180 -28.47 -1.38 16.10
CA ARG A 180 -27.46 -2.37 16.53
C ARG A 180 -27.67 -3.75 15.92
N LYS A 181 -28.92 -4.23 15.86
CA LYS A 181 -29.25 -5.50 15.19
C LYS A 181 -28.95 -5.42 13.68
N ARG A 182 -29.26 -4.27 13.06
CA ARG A 182 -28.98 -4.02 11.65
C ARG A 182 -27.48 -3.98 11.36
N ARG A 183 -26.66 -3.39 12.23
CA ARG A 183 -25.18 -3.43 12.14
C ARG A 183 -24.61 -4.82 12.30
N LYS A 184 -25.13 -5.61 13.24
CA LYS A 184 -24.75 -7.02 13.38
C LYS A 184 -25.04 -7.81 12.11
N TYR A 185 -26.19 -7.61 11.48
CA TYR A 185 -26.53 -8.24 10.19
C TYR A 185 -25.48 -7.94 9.11
N PHE A 186 -25.07 -6.68 8.94
CA PHE A 186 -24.01 -6.31 7.98
C PHE A 186 -22.66 -6.93 8.34
N ALA A 187 -22.31 -6.95 9.63
CA ALA A 187 -21.06 -7.56 10.09
C ALA A 187 -21.04 -9.07 9.80
N ASP A 188 -22.11 -9.79 10.10
CA ASP A 188 -22.22 -11.24 9.88
C ASP A 188 -22.13 -11.57 8.36
N LEU A 189 -22.70 -10.72 7.48
CA LEU A 189 -22.53 -10.85 6.02
C LEU A 189 -21.08 -10.67 5.57
N ALA A 190 -20.41 -9.61 6.03
CA ALA A 190 -19.02 -9.37 5.65
C ALA A 190 -18.07 -10.47 6.18
N MET A 191 -18.31 -10.96 7.39
CA MET A 191 -17.49 -12.03 8.00
C MET A 191 -17.65 -13.38 7.31
N SER A 192 -18.79 -13.63 6.67
CA SER A 192 -19.08 -14.85 5.92
C SER A 192 -18.62 -14.81 4.46
N TYR A 193 -18.35 -13.62 3.91
CA TYR A 193 -17.85 -13.46 2.55
C TYR A 193 -16.47 -14.10 2.32
N LYS A 194 -16.33 -14.83 1.21
CA LYS A 194 -15.05 -15.37 0.73
C LYS A 194 -14.71 -14.86 -0.66
N HIS A 195 -13.42 -14.79 -0.96
CA HIS A 195 -12.97 -14.38 -2.28
C HIS A 195 -13.49 -15.34 -3.35
N GLY A 196 -14.15 -14.79 -4.37
CA GLY A 196 -14.75 -15.55 -5.47
C GLY A 196 -16.26 -15.65 -5.37
N ASP A 197 -16.84 -15.44 -4.20
CA ASP A 197 -18.29 -15.36 -4.02
C ASP A 197 -18.82 -14.01 -4.56
N PRO A 198 -20.07 -13.96 -5.08
CA PRO A 198 -20.73 -12.69 -5.33
C PRO A 198 -20.96 -11.93 -4.02
N ILE A 199 -20.81 -10.61 -4.03
CA ILE A 199 -21.05 -9.79 -2.83
C ILE A 199 -22.54 -9.84 -2.48
N PRO A 200 -22.92 -10.15 -1.22
CA PRO A 200 -24.31 -10.21 -0.81
C PRO A 200 -25.07 -8.91 -1.09
N ARG A 201 -26.20 -9.04 -1.78
CA ARG A 201 -27.11 -7.92 -2.04
C ARG A 201 -27.96 -7.63 -0.80
N ILE A 202 -28.19 -6.34 -0.57
CA ILE A 202 -28.89 -5.81 0.59
C ILE A 202 -30.21 -5.21 0.15
N GLU A 203 -31.29 -5.64 0.80
CA GLU A 203 -32.55 -4.91 0.79
C GLU A 203 -32.46 -3.81 1.86
N PHE A 204 -32.22 -2.58 1.40
CA PHE A 204 -32.15 -1.40 2.27
C PHE A 204 -33.55 -0.96 2.70
N THR A 205 -33.67 -0.50 3.94
CA THR A 205 -34.94 0.00 4.48
C THR A 205 -35.27 1.37 3.89
N GLU A 206 -36.54 1.78 3.97
CA GLU A 206 -36.95 3.14 3.55
C GLU A 206 -36.20 4.24 4.30
N GLU A 207 -35.86 4.03 5.58
CA GLU A 207 -35.09 4.96 6.40
C GLU A 207 -33.63 5.08 5.94
N GLU A 208 -33.01 3.95 5.58
CA GLU A 208 -31.66 3.89 5.02
C GLU A 208 -31.61 4.62 3.65
N LEU A 209 -32.58 4.35 2.77
CA LEU A 209 -32.72 5.02 1.48
C LEU A 209 -32.94 6.53 1.63
N LYS A 210 -33.77 6.96 2.59
CA LYS A 210 -34.00 8.38 2.87
C LYS A 210 -32.74 9.06 3.37
N THR A 211 -31.97 8.41 4.24
CA THR A 211 -30.71 8.92 4.77
C THR A 211 -29.69 9.11 3.63
N TRP A 212 -29.54 8.11 2.78
CA TRP A 212 -28.73 8.19 1.56
C TRP A 212 -29.17 9.35 0.66
N GLY A 213 -30.47 9.48 0.38
CA GLY A 213 -31.00 10.54 -0.50
C GLY A 213 -30.73 11.95 0.02
N VAL A 214 -30.73 12.16 1.34
CA VAL A 214 -30.32 13.45 1.94
C VAL A 214 -28.84 13.74 1.64
N VAL A 215 -27.95 12.77 1.89
CA VAL A 215 -26.50 12.91 1.65
C VAL A 215 -26.22 13.13 0.17
N PHE A 216 -26.82 12.32 -0.70
CA PHE A 216 -26.73 12.41 -2.15
C PHE A 216 -27.06 13.83 -2.63
N ARG A 217 -28.21 14.37 -2.22
CA ARG A 217 -28.70 15.68 -2.67
C ARG A 217 -27.78 16.82 -2.26
N GLU A 218 -27.31 16.82 -1.02
CA GLU A 218 -26.48 17.91 -0.50
C GLU A 218 -25.06 17.88 -1.09
N LEU A 219 -24.46 16.71 -1.26
CA LEU A 219 -23.15 16.59 -1.86
C LEU A 219 -23.16 16.94 -3.37
N ASN A 220 -24.19 16.51 -4.12
CA ASN A 220 -24.31 16.84 -5.54
C ASN A 220 -24.45 18.34 -5.82
N LYS A 221 -24.94 19.15 -4.86
CA LYS A 221 -24.93 20.62 -4.97
C LYS A 221 -23.50 21.20 -4.91
N LEU A 222 -22.58 20.52 -4.23
CA LEU A 222 -21.22 21.01 -3.99
C LEU A 222 -20.23 20.51 -5.04
N TYR A 223 -20.40 19.29 -5.56
CA TYR A 223 -19.42 18.67 -6.46
C TYR A 223 -18.99 19.54 -7.65
N PRO A 224 -19.88 20.23 -8.39
CA PRO A 224 -19.47 21.01 -9.57
C PRO A 224 -18.42 22.09 -9.27
N THR A 225 -18.38 22.60 -8.03
CA THR A 225 -17.47 23.67 -7.61
C THR A 225 -16.31 23.18 -6.74
N HIS A 226 -16.46 22.03 -6.08
CA HIS A 226 -15.52 21.54 -5.06
C HIS A 226 -14.73 20.30 -5.50
N ALA A 227 -15.32 19.37 -6.26
CA ALA A 227 -14.68 18.11 -6.62
C ALA A 227 -13.73 18.25 -7.82
N CYS A 228 -12.70 17.40 -7.87
CA CYS A 228 -11.78 17.34 -9.01
C CYS A 228 -12.47 16.84 -10.29
N ARG A 229 -11.87 17.16 -11.45
CA ARG A 229 -12.42 16.82 -12.77
C ARG A 229 -12.58 15.32 -12.98
N GLU A 230 -11.66 14.51 -12.47
CA GLU A 230 -11.67 13.05 -12.59
C GLU A 230 -12.87 12.45 -11.85
N TYR A 231 -13.18 12.98 -10.67
CA TYR A 231 -14.39 12.64 -9.93
C TYR A 231 -15.66 12.96 -10.74
N LEU A 232 -15.76 14.20 -11.24
CA LEU A 232 -16.91 14.67 -12.01
C LEU A 232 -17.11 13.92 -13.34
N LYS A 233 -16.02 13.41 -13.94
CA LYS A 233 -16.06 12.56 -15.13
C LYS A 233 -16.65 11.18 -14.84
N ASN A 234 -16.37 10.61 -13.67
CA ASN A 234 -16.79 9.25 -13.32
C ASN A 234 -18.18 9.18 -12.68
N LEU A 235 -18.63 10.23 -12.00
CA LEU A 235 -19.94 10.24 -11.33
C LEU A 235 -21.14 9.93 -12.27
N PRO A 236 -21.26 10.53 -13.48
CA PRO A 236 -22.35 10.19 -14.41
C PRO A 236 -22.33 8.74 -14.89
N LEU A 237 -21.14 8.12 -14.94
CA LEU A 237 -20.98 6.73 -15.34
C LEU A 237 -21.49 5.79 -14.23
N LEU A 238 -21.25 6.15 -12.96
CA LEU A 238 -21.81 5.43 -11.82
C LEU A 238 -23.34 5.53 -11.79
N THR A 239 -23.91 6.69 -12.12
CA THR A 239 -25.37 6.83 -12.26
C THR A 239 -25.92 5.94 -13.36
N LYS A 240 -25.21 5.83 -14.49
CA LYS A 240 -25.66 5.05 -15.66
C LYS A 240 -25.51 3.53 -15.48
N TYR A 241 -24.42 3.07 -14.85
CA TYR A 241 -24.04 1.65 -14.84
C TYR A 241 -24.16 0.99 -13.46
N CYS A 242 -24.25 1.78 -12.39
CA CYS A 242 -24.34 1.28 -11.01
C CYS A 242 -25.57 1.83 -10.26
N ASP A 243 -26.49 2.50 -10.96
CA ASP A 243 -27.71 3.06 -10.39
C ASP A 243 -27.47 4.00 -9.19
N PHE A 244 -26.41 4.81 -9.26
CA PHE A 244 -26.19 5.93 -8.32
C PHE A 244 -27.28 6.99 -8.50
N ARG A 245 -28.33 6.90 -7.69
CA ARG A 245 -29.47 7.83 -7.69
C ARG A 245 -29.82 8.26 -6.27
N GLU A 246 -30.57 9.34 -6.15
CA GLU A 246 -31.03 9.83 -4.85
C GLU A 246 -31.94 8.83 -4.12
N ASP A 247 -32.70 8.04 -4.88
CA ASP A 247 -33.71 7.09 -4.39
C ASP A 247 -33.21 5.65 -4.30
N ASN A 248 -31.92 5.40 -4.54
CA ASN A 248 -31.36 4.05 -4.59
C ASN A 248 -29.91 4.01 -4.09
N ILE A 249 -29.65 3.12 -3.13
CA ILE A 249 -28.29 2.79 -2.70
C ILE A 249 -27.71 1.70 -3.64
N PRO A 250 -26.60 1.98 -4.32
CA PRO A 250 -25.92 1.02 -5.18
C PRO A 250 -25.49 -0.25 -4.44
N GLN A 251 -25.63 -1.39 -5.09
CA GLN A 251 -25.16 -2.67 -4.55
C GLN A 251 -23.66 -2.84 -4.82
N LEU A 252 -22.90 -3.25 -3.80
CA LEU A 252 -21.44 -3.39 -3.92
C LEU A 252 -21.01 -4.35 -5.04
N GLU A 253 -21.79 -5.39 -5.33
CA GLU A 253 -21.52 -6.31 -6.44
C GLU A 253 -21.49 -5.58 -7.80
N ASP A 254 -22.45 -4.69 -8.05
CA ASP A 254 -22.52 -3.95 -9.31
C ASP A 254 -21.38 -2.94 -9.43
N VAL A 255 -21.07 -2.27 -8.32
CA VAL A 255 -19.95 -1.34 -8.24
C VAL A 255 -18.60 -2.06 -8.41
N SER A 256 -18.44 -3.24 -7.81
CA SER A 256 -17.24 -4.07 -7.94
C SER A 256 -17.00 -4.47 -9.39
N ARG A 257 -18.06 -4.91 -10.10
CA ARG A 257 -17.97 -5.25 -11.53
C ARG A 257 -17.60 -4.04 -12.39
N PHE A 258 -18.23 -2.89 -12.13
CA PHE A 258 -17.89 -1.64 -12.83
C PHE A 258 -16.43 -1.24 -12.61
N LEU A 259 -15.94 -1.24 -11.37
CA LEU A 259 -14.55 -0.92 -11.07
C LEU A 259 -13.58 -1.89 -11.74
N LYS A 260 -13.93 -3.18 -11.80
CA LYS A 260 -13.10 -4.21 -12.41
C LYS A 260 -12.90 -3.95 -13.91
N GLU A 261 -13.97 -3.57 -14.61
CA GLU A 261 -13.92 -3.22 -16.04
C GLU A 261 -13.14 -1.91 -16.29
N ARG A 262 -13.14 -0.99 -15.34
CA ARG A 262 -12.52 0.34 -15.49
C ARG A 262 -11.04 0.37 -15.17
N THR A 263 -10.65 -0.22 -14.05
CA THR A 263 -9.29 -0.12 -13.50
C THR A 263 -8.80 -1.44 -12.92
N GLY A 264 -9.59 -2.52 -13.00
CA GLY A 264 -9.27 -3.79 -12.35
C GLY A 264 -9.46 -3.77 -10.83
N PHE A 265 -9.95 -2.67 -10.25
CA PHE A 265 -10.32 -2.64 -8.83
C PHE A 265 -11.57 -3.49 -8.58
N THR A 266 -11.61 -4.13 -7.42
CA THR A 266 -12.80 -4.85 -6.94
C THR A 266 -13.09 -4.44 -5.51
N ILE A 267 -14.33 -4.64 -5.11
CA ILE A 267 -14.77 -4.37 -3.74
C ILE A 267 -14.81 -5.68 -2.97
N ARG A 268 -14.45 -5.61 -1.69
CA ARG A 268 -14.68 -6.66 -0.71
C ARG A 268 -15.50 -6.10 0.46
N PRO A 269 -16.64 -6.70 0.83
CA PRO A 269 -17.38 -6.26 2.01
C PRO A 269 -16.53 -6.44 3.27
N VAL A 270 -16.54 -5.44 4.15
CA VAL A 270 -15.86 -5.49 5.45
C VAL A 270 -16.82 -5.07 6.55
N ALA A 271 -16.71 -5.73 7.72
CA ALA A 271 -17.61 -5.49 8.83
C ALA A 271 -17.33 -4.15 9.55
N GLY A 272 -16.10 -3.65 9.46
CA GLY A 272 -15.67 -2.41 10.12
C GLY A 272 -14.21 -2.09 9.79
N TYR A 273 -13.56 -1.31 10.65
CA TYR A 273 -12.21 -0.81 10.43
C TYR A 273 -11.17 -1.91 10.61
N LEU A 274 -10.35 -2.17 9.58
CA LEU A 274 -9.25 -3.14 9.64
C LEU A 274 -7.97 -2.52 10.20
N SER A 275 -7.00 -3.36 10.56
CA SER A 275 -5.65 -2.85 10.79
C SER A 275 -5.12 -2.15 9.52
N PRO A 276 -4.33 -1.06 9.66
CA PRO A 276 -3.76 -0.39 8.49
C PRO A 276 -2.96 -1.34 7.59
N ARG A 277 -2.26 -2.30 8.19
CA ARG A 277 -1.53 -3.35 7.45
C ARG A 277 -2.46 -4.17 6.57
N ASP A 278 -3.57 -4.66 7.11
CA ASP A 278 -4.49 -5.53 6.38
C ASP A 278 -5.27 -4.75 5.31
N PHE A 279 -5.71 -3.54 5.62
CA PHE A 279 -6.39 -2.67 4.67
C PHE A 279 -5.49 -2.29 3.49
N LEU A 280 -4.28 -1.78 3.78
CA LEU A 280 -3.33 -1.38 2.74
C LEU A 280 -2.87 -2.58 1.91
N ALA A 281 -2.69 -3.76 2.51
CA ALA A 281 -2.36 -4.97 1.76
C ALA A 281 -3.43 -5.30 0.71
N GLY A 282 -4.72 -5.07 0.98
CA GLY A 282 -5.80 -5.20 0.01
C GLY A 282 -5.61 -4.33 -1.24
N LEU A 283 -5.15 -3.09 -1.05
CA LEU A 283 -4.91 -2.15 -2.16
C LEU A 283 -3.85 -2.67 -3.14
N ALA A 284 -2.88 -3.46 -2.68
CA ALA A 284 -1.85 -4.06 -3.54
C ALA A 284 -2.47 -4.96 -4.63
N PHE A 285 -3.60 -5.60 -4.30
CA PHE A 285 -4.37 -6.48 -5.18
C PHE A 285 -5.50 -5.74 -5.91
N ARG A 286 -5.53 -4.40 -5.82
CA ARG A 286 -6.67 -3.59 -6.26
C ARG A 286 -7.99 -4.05 -5.61
N VAL A 287 -7.94 -4.44 -4.34
CA VAL A 287 -9.12 -4.79 -3.54
C VAL A 287 -9.36 -3.68 -2.53
N PHE A 288 -10.50 -3.02 -2.65
CA PHE A 288 -10.94 -2.01 -1.69
C PHE A 288 -11.93 -2.65 -0.71
N HIS A 289 -11.59 -2.60 0.59
CA HIS A 289 -12.48 -3.08 1.66
C HIS A 289 -13.53 -2.01 1.93
N CYS A 290 -14.81 -2.36 1.77
CA CYS A 290 -15.93 -1.41 1.77
C CYS A 290 -17.00 -1.86 2.76
N THR A 291 -17.48 -0.97 3.60
CA THR A 291 -18.63 -1.27 4.48
C THR A 291 -19.95 -1.24 3.69
N GLN A 292 -20.97 -1.95 4.20
CA GLN A 292 -22.31 -1.99 3.62
C GLN A 292 -23.38 -1.28 4.47
N TYR A 293 -23.06 -0.94 5.72
CA TYR A 293 -24.03 -0.28 6.60
C TYR A 293 -24.18 1.20 6.26
N VAL A 294 -25.36 1.75 6.54
CA VAL A 294 -25.65 3.19 6.38
C VAL A 294 -25.56 3.86 7.73
N ARG A 295 -25.03 5.09 7.78
CA ARG A 295 -24.99 5.92 9.00
C ARG A 295 -26.38 6.08 9.64
N HIS A 296 -26.40 6.35 10.94
CA HIS A 296 -27.63 6.54 11.69
C HIS A 296 -28.41 7.78 11.21
N SER A 297 -29.74 7.65 11.06
CA SER A 297 -30.62 8.66 10.45
C SER A 297 -30.71 9.99 11.22
N SER A 298 -30.37 10.00 12.51
CA SER A 298 -30.32 11.22 13.34
C SER A 298 -29.18 12.17 12.98
N GLY A 299 -28.14 11.70 12.28
CA GLY A 299 -26.96 12.46 11.90
C GLY A 299 -26.56 12.25 10.44
N PRO A 300 -27.41 12.58 9.45
CA PRO A 300 -27.15 12.24 8.05
C PRO A 300 -25.94 13.00 7.48
N LEU A 301 -25.67 14.21 7.96
CA LEU A 301 -24.66 15.10 7.38
C LEU A 301 -23.23 14.86 7.86
N TYR A 302 -23.02 14.01 8.87
CA TYR A 302 -21.71 13.69 9.43
C TYR A 302 -21.71 12.32 10.11
N THR A 303 -20.66 11.55 9.88
CA THR A 303 -20.38 10.30 10.58
C THR A 303 -18.87 10.18 10.83
N PRO A 304 -18.43 9.76 12.02
CA PRO A 304 -17.04 9.40 12.25
C PRO A 304 -16.68 8.03 11.66
N GLU A 305 -17.69 7.20 11.37
CA GLU A 305 -17.50 5.86 10.78
C GLU A 305 -17.54 5.93 9.25
N PRO A 306 -16.72 5.14 8.54
CA PRO A 306 -16.77 5.00 7.09
C PRO A 306 -17.98 4.15 6.69
N ASP A 307 -19.18 4.73 6.68
CA ASP A 307 -20.41 4.09 6.22
C ASP A 307 -20.46 3.99 4.69
N THR A 308 -21.45 3.27 4.14
CA THR A 308 -21.57 3.08 2.68
C THR A 308 -21.66 4.40 1.90
N CYS A 309 -22.19 5.48 2.51
CA CYS A 309 -22.16 6.80 1.88
C CYS A 309 -20.72 7.30 1.69
N HIS A 310 -19.86 7.15 2.70
CA HIS A 310 -18.44 7.50 2.57
C HIS A 310 -17.74 6.67 1.49
N GLU A 311 -17.96 5.36 1.49
CA GLU A 311 -17.32 4.47 0.53
C GLU A 311 -17.72 4.78 -0.92
N LEU A 312 -19.04 4.88 -1.15
CA LEU A 312 -19.60 5.02 -2.49
C LEU A 312 -19.45 6.44 -3.04
N PHE A 313 -19.66 7.49 -2.23
CA PHE A 313 -19.50 8.86 -2.69
C PHE A 313 -18.05 9.35 -2.64
N GLY A 314 -17.25 8.86 -1.70
CA GLY A 314 -15.87 9.29 -1.52
C GLY A 314 -14.90 8.54 -2.43
N HIS A 315 -14.79 7.23 -2.26
CA HIS A 315 -13.73 6.42 -2.88
C HIS A 315 -14.04 5.98 -4.32
N VAL A 316 -15.23 5.41 -4.54
CA VAL A 316 -15.56 4.71 -5.79
C VAL A 316 -15.33 5.54 -7.05
N PRO A 317 -15.71 6.83 -7.14
CA PRO A 317 -15.51 7.61 -8.36
C PRO A 317 -14.04 7.76 -8.75
N LEU A 318 -13.13 7.80 -7.78
CA LEU A 318 -11.68 7.91 -8.05
C LEU A 318 -11.02 6.55 -8.25
N LEU A 319 -11.50 5.49 -7.61
CA LEU A 319 -11.05 4.13 -7.93
C LEU A 319 -11.36 3.73 -9.39
N ALA A 320 -12.34 4.38 -10.02
CA ALA A 320 -12.65 4.24 -11.45
C ALA A 320 -11.71 5.06 -12.38
N GLU A 321 -10.80 5.88 -11.84
CA GLU A 321 -9.81 6.65 -12.60
C GLU A 321 -8.45 5.91 -12.61
N PRO A 322 -7.89 5.59 -13.80
CA PRO A 322 -6.68 4.77 -13.91
C PRO A 322 -5.46 5.28 -13.13
N SER A 323 -5.17 6.59 -13.17
CA SER A 323 -4.02 7.16 -12.48
C SER A 323 -4.16 7.07 -10.96
N PHE A 324 -5.37 7.26 -10.45
CA PHE A 324 -5.66 7.15 -9.02
C PHE A 324 -5.65 5.69 -8.56
N ALA A 325 -6.23 4.77 -9.33
CA ALA A 325 -6.15 3.34 -9.05
C ALA A 325 -4.69 2.84 -8.97
N GLN A 326 -3.83 3.29 -9.89
CA GLN A 326 -2.39 2.97 -9.83
C GLN A 326 -1.72 3.58 -8.60
N PHE A 327 -2.04 4.83 -8.26
CA PHE A 327 -1.56 5.48 -7.04
C PHE A 327 -1.93 4.70 -5.78
N SER A 328 -3.21 4.35 -5.62
CA SER A 328 -3.68 3.55 -4.48
C SER A 328 -3.02 2.17 -4.41
N GLN A 329 -2.84 1.52 -5.56
CA GLN A 329 -2.15 0.23 -5.62
C GLN A 329 -0.68 0.33 -5.21
N GLU A 330 0.01 1.42 -5.56
CA GLU A 330 1.40 1.65 -5.20
C GLU A 330 1.58 1.74 -3.67
N ILE A 331 0.66 2.44 -2.98
CA ILE A 331 0.63 2.47 -1.51
C ILE A 331 0.47 1.05 -0.97
N GLY A 332 -0.42 0.26 -1.56
CA GLY A 332 -0.62 -1.13 -1.16
C GLY A 332 0.61 -2.00 -1.37
N LEU A 333 1.30 -1.90 -2.51
CA LEU A 333 2.53 -2.66 -2.77
C LEU A 333 3.67 -2.26 -1.85
N ALA A 334 3.75 -0.99 -1.46
CA ALA A 334 4.70 -0.49 -0.48
C ALA A 334 4.46 -1.07 0.94
N SER A 335 3.23 -1.46 1.27
CA SER A 335 2.87 -2.00 2.58
C SER A 335 3.29 -3.47 2.77
N LEU A 336 3.41 -4.23 1.68
CA LEU A 336 3.69 -5.67 1.74
C LEU A 336 5.09 -5.94 2.33
N GLY A 337 5.10 -6.66 3.46
CA GLY A 337 6.33 -7.00 4.19
C GLY A 337 7.00 -5.82 4.92
N ALA A 338 6.35 -4.65 4.97
CA ALA A 338 6.90 -3.48 5.63
C ALA A 338 6.82 -3.59 7.16
N SER A 339 7.73 -2.93 7.89
CA SER A 339 7.67 -2.83 9.36
C SER A 339 6.45 -2.04 9.84
N ASP A 340 6.04 -2.20 11.10
CA ASP A 340 4.88 -1.45 11.64
C ASP A 340 5.07 0.07 11.58
N ASP A 341 6.28 0.58 11.84
CA ASP A 341 6.63 2.00 11.66
C ASP A 341 6.44 2.47 10.21
N SER A 342 6.83 1.63 9.24
CA SER A 342 6.63 1.95 7.81
C SER A 342 5.15 1.90 7.43
N ILE A 343 4.39 0.93 7.96
CA ILE A 343 2.93 0.86 7.79
C ILE A 343 2.26 2.12 8.33
N GLN A 344 2.66 2.61 9.50
CA GLN A 344 2.09 3.83 10.08
C GLN A 344 2.34 5.04 9.18
N LYS A 345 3.57 5.19 8.68
CA LYS A 345 3.92 6.26 7.72
C LYS A 345 3.11 6.17 6.43
N LEU A 346 2.93 4.97 5.88
CA LEU A 346 2.09 4.73 4.71
C LEU A 346 0.62 5.05 4.97
N ALA A 347 0.10 4.67 6.15
CA ALA A 347 -1.26 4.98 6.57
C ALA A 347 -1.49 6.49 6.68
N THR A 348 -0.53 7.23 7.24
CA THR A 348 -0.57 8.71 7.28
C THR A 348 -0.55 9.31 5.88
N CYS A 349 0.31 8.80 4.98
CA CYS A 349 0.32 9.24 3.58
C CYS A 349 -1.01 8.94 2.87
N TYR A 350 -1.59 7.76 3.10
CA TYR A 350 -2.91 7.39 2.59
C TYR A 350 -3.98 8.36 3.11
N PHE A 351 -3.99 8.65 4.41
CA PHE A 351 -4.94 9.57 5.03
C PHE A 351 -4.87 10.97 4.41
N PHE A 352 -3.68 11.56 4.29
CA PHE A 352 -3.53 12.90 3.72
C PHE A 352 -3.58 12.96 2.18
N THR A 353 -3.82 11.83 1.51
CA THR A 353 -4.03 11.77 0.07
C THR A 353 -5.40 11.20 -0.27
N VAL A 354 -5.58 9.89 -0.11
CA VAL A 354 -6.81 9.19 -0.47
C VAL A 354 -8.01 9.64 0.38
N GLU A 355 -7.82 9.98 1.67
CA GLU A 355 -8.94 10.43 2.53
C GLU A 355 -9.16 11.95 2.50
N PHE A 356 -8.09 12.75 2.61
CA PHE A 356 -8.18 14.21 2.77
C PHE A 356 -7.34 15.01 1.77
N GLY A 357 -7.00 14.41 0.63
CA GLY A 357 -6.17 15.05 -0.39
C GLY A 357 -6.89 16.13 -1.21
N LEU A 358 -6.12 17.16 -1.55
CA LEU A 358 -6.52 18.24 -2.45
C LEU A 358 -5.66 18.22 -3.73
N CYS A 359 -6.22 18.72 -4.83
CA CYS A 359 -5.46 18.94 -6.06
C CYS A 359 -5.67 20.35 -6.59
N LYS A 360 -4.77 20.79 -7.47
CA LYS A 360 -4.86 22.08 -8.14
C LYS A 360 -5.21 21.89 -9.62
N GLN A 361 -6.34 22.43 -10.04
CA GLN A 361 -6.83 22.35 -11.42
C GLN A 361 -7.24 23.75 -11.89
N ASP A 362 -6.69 24.20 -13.02
CA ASP A 362 -6.94 25.52 -13.59
C ASP A 362 -6.73 26.67 -12.58
N GLY A 363 -5.68 26.55 -11.76
CA GLY A 363 -5.36 27.52 -10.71
C GLY A 363 -6.26 27.48 -9.47
N LYS A 364 -7.29 26.60 -9.44
CA LYS A 364 -8.23 26.45 -8.32
C LYS A 364 -7.96 25.17 -7.54
N LEU A 365 -8.22 25.22 -6.24
CA LEU A 365 -8.20 24.02 -5.39
C LEU A 365 -9.46 23.20 -5.61
N ARG A 366 -9.28 21.88 -5.60
CA ARG A 366 -10.32 20.87 -5.74
C ARG A 366 -10.06 19.71 -4.78
N ALA A 367 -11.13 19.10 -4.28
CA ALA A 367 -11.05 17.93 -3.43
C ALA A 367 -11.03 16.64 -4.27
N TYR A 368 -10.18 15.71 -3.85
CA TYR A 368 -10.23 14.32 -4.30
C TYR A 368 -10.23 13.35 -3.10
N GLY A 369 -9.90 13.79 -1.89
CA GLY A 369 -10.00 12.97 -0.70
C GLY A 369 -11.43 12.47 -0.45
N ALA A 370 -11.59 11.18 -0.18
CA ALA A 370 -12.88 10.55 0.07
C ALA A 370 -13.61 11.14 1.28
N GLY A 371 -12.91 11.34 2.40
CA GLY A 371 -13.43 12.01 3.60
C GLY A 371 -13.98 13.40 3.29
N LEU A 372 -13.34 14.16 2.40
CA LEU A 372 -13.86 15.45 1.93
C LEU A 372 -15.11 15.26 1.05
N LEU A 373 -15.04 14.35 0.07
CA LEU A 373 -16.12 14.16 -0.91
C LEU A 373 -17.37 13.48 -0.35
N SER A 374 -17.30 12.94 0.86
CA SER A 374 -18.43 12.37 1.61
C SER A 374 -18.91 13.21 2.80
N SER A 375 -18.22 14.30 3.13
CA SER A 375 -18.52 15.17 4.27
C SER A 375 -18.83 16.59 3.82
N ILE A 376 -20.10 16.97 3.91
CA ILE A 376 -20.59 18.29 3.46
C ILE A 376 -19.88 19.43 4.22
N SER A 377 -19.73 19.27 5.53
CA SER A 377 -19.13 20.28 6.40
C SER A 377 -17.64 20.41 6.16
N GLU A 378 -16.94 19.30 6.01
CA GLU A 378 -15.48 19.30 5.84
C GLU A 378 -15.06 19.74 4.44
N LEU A 379 -15.83 19.38 3.40
CA LEU A 379 -15.61 19.85 2.03
C LEU A 379 -15.64 21.38 1.93
N LYS A 380 -16.64 22.00 2.58
CA LYS A 380 -16.77 23.46 2.64
C LYS A 380 -15.64 24.08 3.46
N HIS A 381 -15.26 23.46 4.57
CA HIS A 381 -14.19 23.94 5.43
C HIS A 381 -12.84 23.92 4.71
N ALA A 382 -12.46 22.77 4.12
CA ALA A 382 -11.21 22.56 3.42
C ALA A 382 -10.98 23.57 2.28
N LEU A 383 -12.05 23.98 1.60
CA LEU A 383 -12.02 24.92 0.46
C LEU A 383 -12.46 26.35 0.81
N SER A 384 -12.62 26.68 2.09
CA SER A 384 -13.04 28.01 2.55
C SER A 384 -11.98 29.11 2.39
N GLY A 385 -10.71 28.73 2.17
CA GLY A 385 -9.56 29.64 2.13
C GLY A 385 -8.95 29.96 3.51
N ASN A 386 -9.55 29.48 4.60
CA ASN A 386 -9.07 29.70 5.97
C ASN A 386 -8.30 28.49 6.54
N THR A 387 -7.93 27.53 5.70
CA THR A 387 -7.25 26.29 6.09
C THR A 387 -5.79 26.32 5.70
N ARG A 388 -4.96 25.61 6.46
CA ARG A 388 -3.54 25.46 6.14
C ARG A 388 -3.40 24.40 5.04
N ILE A 389 -2.78 24.77 3.92
CA ILE A 389 -2.54 23.86 2.80
C ILE A 389 -1.04 23.81 2.52
N LEU A 390 -0.48 22.61 2.47
CA LEU A 390 0.93 22.35 2.19
C LEU A 390 1.09 21.48 0.94
N PRO A 391 2.19 21.61 0.18
CA PRO A 391 2.49 20.66 -0.89
C PRO A 391 2.64 19.25 -0.33
N PHE A 392 2.10 18.25 -1.02
CA PHE A 392 2.27 16.86 -0.65
C PHE A 392 3.74 16.44 -0.82
N ASP A 393 4.36 15.99 0.27
CA ASP A 393 5.68 15.36 0.30
C ASP A 393 5.62 14.21 1.31
N PRO A 394 5.67 12.94 0.87
CA PRO A 394 5.55 11.78 1.76
C PRO A 394 6.48 11.80 2.97
N ASN A 395 7.69 12.36 2.86
CA ASN A 395 8.65 12.42 3.98
C ASN A 395 8.21 13.37 5.09
N MET A 396 7.49 14.43 4.72
CA MET A 396 6.93 15.41 5.66
C MET A 396 5.54 15.01 6.09
N THR A 397 4.69 14.64 5.14
CA THR A 397 3.30 14.22 5.36
C THR A 397 3.22 13.02 6.29
N SER A 398 4.11 12.02 6.17
CA SER A 398 4.08 10.83 7.03
C SER A 398 4.30 11.10 8.53
N LYS A 399 4.77 12.30 8.89
CA LYS A 399 4.98 12.74 10.28
C LYS A 399 3.81 13.56 10.82
N GLN A 400 2.81 13.86 9.99
CA GLN A 400 1.66 14.67 10.38
C GLN A 400 0.68 13.83 11.20
N GLU A 401 0.18 14.40 12.30
CA GLU A 401 -0.87 13.77 13.12
C GLU A 401 -2.20 13.73 12.34
N CYS A 402 -2.83 12.56 12.31
CA CYS A 402 -4.14 12.33 11.70
C CYS A 402 -5.25 12.58 12.72
N ILE A 403 -6.12 13.56 12.45
CA ILE A 403 -7.23 13.91 13.34
C ILE A 403 -8.50 13.23 12.81
N ILE A 404 -9.08 12.29 13.57
CA ILE A 404 -10.24 11.50 13.11
C ILE A 404 -11.59 12.00 13.65
N THR A 405 -11.59 12.91 14.63
CA THR A 405 -12.80 13.35 15.35
C THR A 405 -13.26 14.77 15.03
N THR A 406 -12.40 15.57 14.40
CA THR A 406 -12.67 16.96 14.02
C THR A 406 -12.09 17.24 12.64
N PHE A 407 -12.36 18.43 12.09
CA PHE A 407 -11.75 18.85 10.83
C PHE A 407 -10.22 18.84 10.90
N GLN A 408 -9.58 18.56 9.77
CA GLN A 408 -8.12 18.61 9.69
C GLN A 408 -7.59 20.03 9.84
N ASP A 409 -6.52 20.19 10.62
CA ASP A 409 -5.80 21.45 10.76
C ASP A 409 -4.96 21.79 9.51
N VAL A 410 -4.57 20.76 8.75
CA VAL A 410 -3.76 20.88 7.54
C VAL A 410 -4.21 19.90 6.48
N TYR A 411 -4.21 20.37 5.23
CA TYR A 411 -4.46 19.56 4.04
C TYR A 411 -3.23 19.56 3.15
N PHE A 412 -3.06 18.50 2.36
CA PHE A 412 -1.97 18.39 1.41
C PHE A 412 -2.47 18.47 -0.02
N VAL A 413 -1.77 19.26 -0.85
CA VAL A 413 -2.10 19.46 -2.25
C VAL A 413 -1.06 18.81 -3.17
N SER A 414 -1.53 18.09 -4.19
CA SER A 414 -0.72 17.63 -5.31
C SER A 414 -1.16 18.33 -6.60
N ASP A 415 -0.25 18.60 -7.54
CA ASP A 415 -0.63 19.19 -8.82
C ASP A 415 -1.31 18.14 -9.71
N THR A 416 -0.83 16.89 -9.66
CA THR A 416 -1.42 15.76 -10.40
C THR A 416 -1.34 14.45 -9.61
N PHE A 417 -2.18 13.47 -9.97
CA PHE A 417 -2.07 12.10 -9.43
C PHE A 417 -0.77 11.40 -9.85
N GLU A 418 -0.24 11.73 -11.02
CA GLU A 418 1.04 11.20 -11.49
C GLU A 418 2.22 11.68 -10.63
N GLU A 419 2.20 12.96 -10.22
CA GLU A 419 3.17 13.51 -9.28
C GLU A 419 3.08 12.82 -7.92
N ALA A 420 1.86 12.66 -7.37
CA ALA A 420 1.65 11.97 -6.10
C ALA A 420 2.13 10.50 -6.15
N LYS A 421 1.84 9.81 -7.26
CA LYS A 421 2.31 8.44 -7.54
C LYS A 421 3.83 8.37 -7.61
N TYR A 422 4.47 9.28 -8.33
CA TYR A 422 5.92 9.34 -8.40
C TYR A 422 6.54 9.55 -7.01
N LYS A 423 6.03 10.52 -6.24
CA LYS A 423 6.49 10.80 -4.87
C LYS A 423 6.32 9.58 -3.96
N MET A 424 5.19 8.88 -4.04
CA MET A 424 4.97 7.66 -3.26
C MET A 424 5.88 6.50 -3.68
N ARG A 425 6.21 6.36 -4.97
CA ARG A 425 7.21 5.39 -5.44
C ARG A 425 8.59 5.67 -4.86
N GLU A 426 9.03 6.91 -4.92
CA GLU A 426 10.31 7.29 -4.31
C GLU A 426 10.30 7.08 -2.80
N PHE A 427 9.19 7.38 -2.13
CA PHE A 427 9.03 7.09 -0.71
C PHE A 427 9.05 5.58 -0.42
N ALA A 428 8.40 4.76 -1.23
CA ALA A 428 8.38 3.31 -1.07
C ALA A 428 9.78 2.69 -1.18
N LYS A 429 10.69 3.27 -1.99
CA LYS A 429 12.11 2.85 -2.03
C LYS A 429 12.85 3.07 -0.72
N THR A 430 12.38 3.98 0.14
CA THR A 430 12.98 4.22 1.47
C THR A 430 12.54 3.19 2.51
N ILE A 431 11.49 2.40 2.22
CA ILE A 431 10.99 1.37 3.11
C ILE A 431 11.95 0.18 3.06
N LYS A 432 12.58 -0.10 4.20
CA LYS A 432 13.51 -1.22 4.32
C LYS A 432 12.75 -2.55 4.32
N ARG A 433 13.00 -3.35 3.30
CA ARG A 433 12.61 -4.76 3.20
C ARG A 433 13.64 -5.50 2.35
N PRO A 434 13.87 -6.80 2.59
CA PRO A 434 14.98 -7.51 1.96
C PRO A 434 14.65 -8.03 0.54
N PHE A 435 13.53 -7.57 -0.04
CA PHE A 435 13.09 -7.91 -1.39
C PHE A 435 12.23 -6.79 -1.97
N SER A 436 12.08 -6.79 -3.28
CA SER A 436 11.05 -6.01 -3.97
C SER A 436 9.82 -6.87 -4.25
N VAL A 437 8.68 -6.23 -4.50
CA VAL A 437 7.44 -6.92 -4.87
C VAL A 437 6.91 -6.38 -6.18
N ARG A 438 6.31 -7.26 -6.99
CA ARG A 438 5.57 -6.89 -8.21
C ARG A 438 4.20 -7.56 -8.16
N TYR A 439 3.16 -6.82 -8.52
CA TYR A 439 1.84 -7.41 -8.73
C TYR A 439 1.74 -8.00 -10.14
N ASN A 440 1.34 -9.27 -10.23
CA ASN A 440 1.01 -9.93 -11.48
C ASN A 440 -0.52 -9.94 -11.66
N PRO A 441 -1.06 -9.15 -12.60
CA PRO A 441 -2.51 -9.04 -12.80
C PRO A 441 -3.14 -10.29 -13.41
N TYR A 442 -2.36 -11.12 -14.13
CA TYR A 442 -2.88 -12.33 -14.78
C TYR A 442 -3.17 -13.44 -13.77
N THR A 443 -2.25 -13.64 -12.82
CA THR A 443 -2.37 -14.64 -11.75
C THR A 443 -2.98 -14.08 -10.48
N GLN A 444 -3.19 -12.75 -10.42
CA GLN A 444 -3.67 -12.02 -9.26
C GLN A 444 -2.83 -12.30 -8.00
N SER A 445 -1.51 -12.36 -8.18
CA SER A 445 -0.52 -12.68 -7.15
C SER A 445 0.56 -11.63 -7.04
N VAL A 446 1.31 -11.69 -5.93
CA VAL A 446 2.49 -10.87 -5.70
C VAL A 446 3.73 -11.73 -5.93
N ASP A 447 4.53 -11.32 -6.92
CA ASP A 447 5.84 -11.87 -7.19
C ASP A 447 6.85 -11.23 -6.24
N ILE A 448 7.61 -12.06 -5.53
CA ILE A 448 8.68 -11.61 -4.63
C ILE A 448 9.97 -11.64 -5.42
N LEU A 449 10.55 -10.46 -5.63
CA LEU A 449 11.80 -10.24 -6.36
C LEU A 449 12.93 -10.14 -5.35
N LYS A 450 13.55 -11.28 -5.07
CA LYS A 450 14.59 -11.43 -4.04
C LYS A 450 15.93 -11.90 -4.57
N ASP A 451 15.95 -12.49 -5.77
CA ASP A 451 17.15 -13.08 -6.36
C ASP A 451 17.16 -12.88 -7.89
N THR A 452 18.32 -13.09 -8.51
CA THR A 452 18.52 -12.92 -9.96
C THR A 452 17.58 -13.77 -10.81
N THR A 453 17.18 -14.95 -10.32
CA THR A 453 16.26 -15.84 -11.04
C THR A 453 14.86 -15.24 -11.09
N SER A 454 14.33 -14.80 -9.94
CA SER A 454 13.03 -14.15 -9.84
C SER A 454 12.95 -12.88 -10.67
N ILE A 455 14.03 -12.08 -10.70
CA ILE A 455 14.11 -10.86 -11.51
C ILE A 455 14.16 -11.20 -13.00
N ASN A 456 14.98 -12.18 -13.41
CA ASN A 456 15.13 -12.57 -14.81
C ASN A 456 13.82 -13.09 -15.42
N ASN A 457 13.01 -13.82 -14.65
CA ASN A 457 11.69 -14.27 -15.09
C ASN A 457 10.78 -13.08 -15.45
N VAL A 458 10.74 -12.06 -14.59
CA VAL A 458 9.98 -10.82 -14.85
C VAL A 458 10.52 -10.05 -16.06
N VAL A 459 11.84 -10.01 -16.23
CA VAL A 459 12.47 -9.32 -17.37
C VAL A 459 12.09 -9.99 -18.69
N GLU A 460 12.08 -11.32 -18.77
CA GLU A 460 11.67 -12.02 -19.99
C GLU A 460 10.17 -11.85 -20.28
N GLU A 461 9.30 -11.76 -19.25
CA GLU A 461 7.89 -11.38 -19.44
C GLU A 461 7.75 -9.96 -20.03
N LEU A 462 8.45 -8.97 -19.46
CA LEU A 462 8.38 -7.58 -19.94
C LEU A 462 8.96 -7.43 -21.35
N ARG A 463 9.93 -8.27 -21.72
CA ARG A 463 10.49 -8.29 -23.06
C ARG A 463 9.45 -8.64 -24.11
N HIS A 464 8.55 -9.58 -23.81
CA HIS A 464 7.46 -9.92 -24.72
C HIS A 464 6.54 -8.73 -24.99
N GLU A 465 6.19 -7.97 -23.95
CA GLU A 465 5.38 -6.74 -24.07
C GLU A 465 6.11 -5.66 -24.90
N LEU A 466 7.43 -5.52 -24.71
CA LEU A 466 8.25 -4.61 -25.52
C LEU A 466 8.37 -5.05 -26.99
N ASP A 467 8.44 -6.36 -27.25
CA ASP A 467 8.47 -6.90 -28.62
C ASP A 467 7.16 -6.57 -29.35
N ILE A 468 6.01 -6.65 -28.68
CA ILE A 468 4.70 -6.25 -29.23
C ILE A 468 4.70 -4.77 -29.61
N ILE A 469 5.22 -3.90 -28.74
CA ILE A 469 5.33 -2.45 -29.01
C ILE A 469 6.28 -2.21 -30.20
N GLY A 470 7.41 -2.92 -30.24
CA GLY A 470 8.37 -2.85 -31.34
C GLY A 470 7.73 -3.24 -32.68
N ASP A 471 6.96 -4.32 -32.72
CA ASP A 471 6.23 -4.76 -33.90
C ASP A 471 5.16 -3.75 -34.34
N ALA A 472 4.44 -3.14 -33.39
CA ALA A 472 3.47 -2.09 -33.69
C ALA A 472 4.13 -0.86 -34.33
N LEU A 473 5.26 -0.41 -33.77
CA LEU A 473 6.06 0.68 -34.32
C LEU A 473 6.60 0.36 -35.73
N ASN A 474 7.10 -0.87 -35.93
CA ASN A 474 7.58 -1.32 -37.24
C ASN A 474 6.46 -1.33 -38.30
N ARG A 475 5.23 -1.70 -37.93
CA ARG A 475 4.07 -1.65 -38.83
C ARG A 475 3.70 -0.21 -39.19
N LEU A 476 3.73 0.70 -38.23
CA LEU A 476 3.51 2.14 -38.45
C LEU A 476 4.56 2.74 -39.38
N ASN A 477 5.85 2.45 -39.16
CA ASN A 477 6.93 2.94 -40.02
C ASN A 477 6.77 2.45 -41.47
N LYS A 478 6.44 1.17 -41.67
CA LYS A 478 6.12 0.63 -43.00
C LYS A 478 4.93 1.31 -43.67
N GLN A 479 3.91 1.71 -42.91
CA GLN A 479 2.76 2.45 -43.44
C GLN A 479 3.09 3.92 -43.75
N LEU A 480 3.99 4.53 -42.98
CA LEU A 480 4.42 5.92 -43.15
C LEU A 480 5.57 6.09 -44.16
N GLY A 481 6.13 4.98 -44.67
CA GLY A 481 7.21 4.99 -45.66
C GLY A 481 8.56 5.47 -45.11
N VAL A 482 8.77 5.35 -43.79
CA VAL A 482 10.02 5.68 -43.08
C VAL A 482 10.84 4.42 -42.81
#